data_AF-A0A5Q4EI39-F1
#
_entry.id   AF-A0A5Q4EI39-F1
#
_cell.length_a   1.000
_cell.length_b   1.000
_cell.length_c   1.000
_cell.angle_alpha   90.00
_cell.angle_beta   90.00
_cell.angle_gamma   90.00
#
_symmetry.space_group_name_H-M   'P 1'
#
loop_
_entity.id
_entity.type
_entity.pdbx_description
1 polymer ?
#
loop_
_entity_poly.entity_id
_entity_poly.type
_entity_poly.pdbx_seq_one_letter_code
_entity_poly.pdbx_strand_id
1 'polypeptide(L)'
;MKNWDAFIIVSTSIIALTLFASGRVEMYNMLDNLTVQCTFVAMLKTVAIVISGSLIIASMVVILLLDIVTSVIMRMEFPILHYLYHNYYIGIVREWYWDANTGSHILMACIILFGIGLINTYLGPVYRKKTFIYHKNKESNYYSH
;
A
#
# COMPACT_ATOMS: atom_id res chain seq x y z
N MET A 1 0.70 -9.95 11.05
CA MET A 1 0.57 -8.48 11.04
C MET A 1 1.89 -7.78 10.70
N LYS A 2 3.07 -8.18 11.23
CA LYS A 2 4.37 -7.54 10.91
C LYS A 2 4.66 -7.33 9.39
N ASN A 3 4.26 -8.27 8.54
CA ASN A 3 4.51 -8.18 7.09
C ASN A 3 3.65 -7.11 6.39
N TRP A 4 2.47 -6.79 6.94
CA TRP A 4 1.57 -5.78 6.39
C TRP A 4 2.08 -4.36 6.67
N ASP A 5 2.60 -4.12 7.87
CA ASP A 5 3.18 -2.81 8.22
C ASP A 5 4.41 -2.52 7.34
N ALA A 6 5.31 -3.51 7.16
CA ALA A 6 6.46 -3.39 6.27
C ALA A 6 6.05 -3.17 4.80
N PHE A 7 5.02 -3.87 4.33
CA PHE A 7 4.48 -3.69 2.98
C PHE A 7 3.91 -2.28 2.75
N ILE A 8 3.19 -1.72 3.72
CA ILE A 8 2.66 -0.35 3.66
C ILE A 8 3.82 0.65 3.62
N ILE A 9 4.81 0.52 4.51
CA ILE A 9 5.99 1.39 4.58
C ILE A 9 6.75 1.43 3.25
N VAL A 10 7.03 0.25 2.68
CA VAL A 10 7.77 0.15 1.40
C VAL A 10 6.94 0.74 0.26
N SER A 11 5.65 0.41 0.19
CA SER A 11 4.78 0.89 -0.89
C SER A 11 4.58 2.40 -0.87
N THR A 12 4.37 2.99 0.30
CA THR A 12 4.23 4.45 0.43
C THR A 12 5.53 5.19 0.12
N SER A 13 6.68 4.59 0.44
CA SER A 13 7.99 5.13 0.08
C SER A 13 8.20 5.15 -1.44
N ILE A 14 7.82 4.07 -2.14
CA ILE A 14 7.91 3.99 -3.61
C ILE A 14 6.99 5.03 -4.27
N ILE A 15 5.76 5.17 -3.79
CA ILE A 15 4.81 6.15 -4.32
C ILE A 15 5.32 7.58 -4.09
N ALA A 16 5.83 7.89 -2.89
CA ALA A 16 6.42 9.20 -2.58
C ALA A 16 7.62 9.50 -3.50
N LEU A 17 8.53 8.55 -3.69
CA LEU A 17 9.66 8.70 -4.62
C LEU A 17 9.20 8.94 -6.06
N THR A 18 8.15 8.24 -6.50
CA THR A 18 7.57 8.42 -7.83
C THR A 18 6.96 9.82 -8.00
N LEU A 19 6.33 10.37 -6.96
CA LEU A 19 5.82 11.75 -6.97
C LEU A 19 6.95 12.78 -7.12
N PHE A 20 8.08 12.58 -6.41
CA PHE A 20 9.25 13.43 -6.55
C PHE A 20 9.91 13.32 -7.92
N ALA A 21 10.12 12.10 -8.42
CA ALA A 21 10.71 11.85 -9.73
C ALA A 21 9.85 12.40 -10.89
N SER A 22 8.52 12.41 -10.73
CA SER A 22 7.60 12.95 -11.73
C SER A 22 7.37 14.47 -11.63
N GLY A 23 7.99 15.15 -10.65
CA GLY A 23 7.84 16.60 -10.47
C GLY A 23 6.43 17.05 -10.07
N ARG A 24 5.59 16.12 -9.58
CA ARG A 24 4.18 16.38 -9.22
C ARG A 24 4.00 17.09 -7.87
N VAL A 25 5.08 17.35 -7.15
CA VAL A 25 5.07 18.00 -5.84
C VAL A 25 6.02 19.19 -5.84
N GLU A 26 5.47 20.38 -5.63
CA GLU A 26 6.23 21.59 -5.32
C GLU A 26 6.21 21.80 -3.81
N MET A 27 7.37 21.62 -3.15
CA MET A 27 7.48 21.65 -1.69
C MET A 27 7.14 23.02 -1.07
N TYR A 28 7.27 24.10 -1.84
CA TYR A 28 7.17 25.47 -1.35
C TYR A 28 5.74 25.90 -0.99
N ASN A 29 4.70 25.25 -1.52
CA ASN A 29 3.28 25.58 -1.27
C ASN A 29 2.46 24.37 -0.80
N MET A 30 3.12 23.33 -0.29
CA MET A 30 2.47 22.04 0.01
C MET A 30 1.40 22.18 1.10
N LEU A 31 1.69 22.95 2.16
CA LEU A 31 0.83 23.08 3.35
C LEU A 31 -0.37 24.00 3.13
N ASP A 32 -0.25 24.99 2.25
CA ASP A 32 -1.31 25.99 2.04
C ASP A 32 -2.54 25.43 1.31
N ASN A 33 -2.33 24.37 0.52
CA ASN A 33 -3.40 23.69 -0.23
C ASN A 33 -3.91 22.41 0.43
N LEU A 34 -3.48 22.10 1.66
CA LEU A 34 -3.81 20.86 2.35
C LEU A 34 -5.11 20.96 3.14
N THR A 35 -6.19 20.45 2.57
CA THR A 35 -7.43 20.17 3.31
C THR A 35 -7.44 18.74 3.88
N VAL A 36 -7.96 18.59 5.11
CA VAL A 36 -8.03 17.29 5.82
C VAL A 36 -8.89 16.29 5.06
N GLN A 37 -10.04 16.73 4.53
CA GLN A 37 -10.97 15.86 3.83
C GLN A 37 -10.37 15.24 2.56
N CYS A 38 -9.74 16.06 1.69
CA CYS A 38 -9.11 15.57 0.47
C CYS A 38 -7.91 14.65 0.78
N THR A 39 -7.16 14.94 1.85
CA THR A 39 -6.05 14.10 2.31
C THR A 39 -6.53 12.74 2.80
N PHE A 40 -7.65 12.68 3.52
CA PHE A 40 -8.24 11.42 3.96
C PHE A 40 -8.74 10.57 2.78
N VAL A 41 -9.38 11.19 1.79
CA VAL A 41 -9.80 10.51 0.56
C VAL A 41 -8.59 9.98 -0.22
N ALA A 42 -7.54 10.79 -0.38
CA ALA A 42 -6.29 10.38 -1.02
C ALA A 42 -5.63 9.22 -0.27
N MET A 43 -5.71 9.19 1.06
CA MET A 43 -5.22 8.09 1.89
C MET A 43 -5.96 6.78 1.61
N LEU A 44 -7.30 6.79 1.59
CA LEU A 44 -8.08 5.60 1.27
C LEU A 44 -7.80 5.09 -0.15
N LYS A 45 -7.69 5.99 -1.13
CA LYS A 45 -7.34 5.62 -2.50
C LYS A 45 -5.91 5.06 -2.62
N THR A 46 -4.98 5.60 -1.85
CA THR A 46 -3.59 5.09 -1.78
C THR A 46 -3.58 3.66 -1.24
N VAL A 47 -4.32 3.37 -0.16
CA VAL A 47 -4.45 2.00 0.36
C VAL A 47 -5.07 1.07 -0.68
N ALA A 48 -6.15 1.51 -1.34
CA ALA A 48 -6.80 0.71 -2.37
C ALA A 48 -5.83 0.32 -3.50
N ILE A 49 -5.02 1.26 -3.99
CA ILE A 49 -4.05 1.01 -5.06
C ILE A 49 -2.88 0.14 -4.64
N VAL A 50 -2.42 0.27 -3.40
CA VAL A 50 -1.38 -0.59 -2.86
C VAL A 50 -1.87 -2.05 -2.79
N ILE A 51 -3.12 -2.27 -2.38
CA ILE A 51 -3.73 -3.60 -2.33
C ILE A 51 -4.01 -4.14 -3.75
N SER A 52 -4.67 -3.38 -4.62
CA SER A 52 -4.97 -3.84 -5.98
C SER A 52 -3.72 -4.04 -6.82
N GLY A 53 -2.70 -3.18 -6.64
CA GLY A 53 -1.43 -3.28 -7.35
C GLY A 53 -0.64 -4.53 -6.96
N SER A 54 -0.61 -4.88 -5.68
CA SER A 54 0.05 -6.12 -5.23
C SER A 54 -0.67 -7.37 -5.72
N LEU A 55 -2.01 -7.38 -5.73
CA LEU A 55 -2.79 -8.48 -6.32
C LEU A 55 -2.51 -8.65 -7.82
N ILE A 56 -2.34 -7.54 -8.55
CA ILE A 56 -2.04 -7.58 -9.98
C ILE A 56 -0.62 -8.03 -10.26
N ILE A 57 0.37 -7.57 -9.49
CA ILE A 57 1.74 -8.09 -9.64
C ILE A 57 1.75 -9.60 -9.36
N ALA A 58 1.06 -10.06 -8.31
CA ALA A 58 0.94 -11.47 -8.00
C ALA A 58 0.25 -12.25 -9.14
N SER A 59 -0.83 -11.73 -9.71
CA SER A 59 -1.52 -12.37 -10.83
C SER A 59 -0.70 -12.35 -12.12
N MET A 60 0.06 -11.28 -12.39
CA MET A 60 0.97 -11.20 -13.53
C MET A 60 2.06 -12.25 -13.46
N VAL A 61 2.61 -12.55 -12.27
CA VAL A 61 3.59 -13.64 -12.11
C VAL A 61 2.96 -14.99 -12.45
N VAL A 62 1.73 -15.26 -12.00
CA VAL A 62 1.01 -16.50 -12.32
C VAL A 62 0.69 -16.58 -13.81
N ILE A 63 0.24 -15.47 -14.41
CA ILE A 63 -0.09 -15.40 -15.84
C ILE A 63 1.18 -15.58 -16.69
N LEU A 64 2.32 -14.97 -16.32
CA LEU A 64 3.60 -15.18 -17.00
C LEU A 64 4.06 -16.64 -16.92
N LEU A 65 3.89 -17.29 -15.78
CA LEU A 65 4.21 -18.73 -15.64
C LEU A 65 3.30 -19.57 -16.53
N LEU A 66 2.01 -19.28 -16.57
CA LEU A 66 1.07 -19.95 -17.47
C LEU A 66 1.43 -19.70 -18.93
N ASP A 67 1.76 -18.46 -19.30
CA ASP A 67 2.11 -18.07 -20.67
C ASP A 67 3.39 -18.76 -21.14
N ILE A 68 4.39 -18.90 -20.28
CA ILE A 68 5.59 -19.71 -20.56
C ILE A 68 5.20 -21.18 -20.82
N VAL A 69 4.35 -21.77 -19.98
CA VAL A 69 3.90 -23.16 -20.14
C VAL A 69 3.08 -23.34 -21.43
N THR A 70 2.14 -22.45 -21.72
CA THR A 70 1.33 -22.50 -22.95
C THR A 70 2.14 -22.16 -24.20
N SER A 71 3.14 -21.28 -24.13
CA SER A 71 4.03 -21.00 -25.26
C SER A 71 4.88 -22.22 -25.60
N VAL A 72 5.39 -22.93 -24.58
CA VAL A 72 6.16 -24.17 -24.76
C VAL A 72 5.30 -25.31 -25.33
N ILE A 73 4.04 -25.44 -24.89
CA ILE A 73 3.15 -26.55 -25.29
C ILE A 73 2.37 -26.23 -26.57
N MET A 74 1.81 -25.02 -26.68
CA MET A 74 0.81 -24.62 -27.68
C MET A 74 1.31 -23.55 -28.66
N ARG A 75 2.51 -22.97 -28.47
CA ARG A 75 3.11 -21.94 -29.35
C ARG A 75 2.18 -20.75 -29.66
N MET A 76 1.36 -20.36 -28.69
CA MET A 76 0.49 -19.18 -28.78
C MET A 76 0.90 -18.14 -27.72
N GLU A 77 0.85 -16.87 -28.10
CA GLU A 77 1.10 -15.73 -27.20
C GLU A 77 -0.23 -15.17 -26.67
N PHE A 78 -0.34 -14.91 -25.36
CA PHE A 78 -1.54 -14.35 -24.75
C PHE A 78 -1.49 -12.80 -24.62
N PRO A 79 -2.47 -12.04 -25.17
CA PRO A 79 -2.49 -10.57 -25.10
C PRO A 79 -2.98 -9.99 -23.75
N ILE A 80 -2.91 -10.75 -22.66
CA ILE A 80 -3.47 -10.37 -21.34
C ILE A 80 -2.73 -9.16 -20.74
N LEU A 81 -1.43 -9.03 -21.00
CA LEU A 81 -0.63 -7.88 -20.55
C LEU A 81 -1.16 -6.55 -21.08
N HIS A 82 -1.60 -6.53 -22.35
CA HIS A 82 -2.16 -5.33 -22.96
C HIS A 82 -3.51 -4.95 -22.31
N TYR A 83 -4.36 -5.95 -22.05
CA TYR A 83 -5.64 -5.74 -21.37
C TYR A 83 -5.48 -5.21 -19.94
N LEU A 84 -4.50 -5.74 -19.20
CA LEU A 84 -4.15 -5.25 -17.86
C LEU A 84 -3.63 -3.82 -17.89
N TYR A 85 -2.74 -3.49 -18.82
CA TYR A 85 -2.25 -2.13 -18.98
C TYR A 85 -3.39 -1.14 -19.28
N HIS A 86 -4.28 -1.47 -20.22
CA HIS A 86 -5.33 -0.54 -20.61
C HIS A 86 -6.37 -0.33 -19.49
N ASN A 87 -6.90 -1.40 -18.90
CA ASN A 87 -8.00 -1.26 -17.95
C ASN A 87 -7.54 -0.88 -16.55
N TYR A 88 -6.41 -1.41 -16.09
CA TYR A 88 -5.95 -1.16 -14.73
C TYR A 88 -5.07 0.09 -14.64
N TYR A 89 -4.04 0.19 -15.49
CA TYR A 89 -3.11 1.32 -15.39
C TYR A 89 -3.76 2.64 -15.84
N ILE A 90 -4.44 2.66 -16.99
CA ILE A 90 -5.07 3.89 -17.49
C ILE A 90 -6.32 4.23 -16.65
N GLY A 91 -7.27 3.30 -16.52
CA GLY A 91 -8.54 3.58 -15.84
C GLY A 91 -8.42 3.78 -14.33
N ILE A 92 -7.69 2.89 -13.63
CA ILE A 92 -7.68 2.87 -12.16
C ILE A 92 -6.51 3.66 -11.58
N VAL A 93 -5.28 3.41 -12.05
CA VAL A 93 -4.09 4.04 -11.47
C VAL A 93 -3.97 5.50 -11.92
N ARG A 94 -4.09 5.77 -13.22
CA ARG A 94 -3.92 7.12 -13.76
C ARG A 94 -5.15 7.99 -13.50
N GLU A 95 -6.31 7.63 -14.04
CA GLU A 95 -7.50 8.50 -13.99
C GLU A 95 -8.12 8.59 -12.59
N TRP A 96 -8.38 7.45 -11.95
CA TRP A 96 -9.11 7.43 -10.67
C TRP A 96 -8.27 7.86 -9.45
N TYR A 97 -6.94 7.75 -9.54
CA TYR A 97 -6.03 8.05 -8.44
C TYR A 97 -5.03 9.16 -8.71
N TRP A 98 -4.21 9.03 -9.75
CA TRP A 98 -3.11 9.96 -10.01
C TRP A 98 -3.63 11.33 -10.46
N ASP A 99 -4.64 11.37 -11.33
CA ASP A 99 -5.20 12.62 -11.86
C ASP A 99 -6.33 13.16 -10.97
N ALA A 100 -6.99 12.31 -10.18
CA ALA A 100 -8.08 12.71 -9.28
C ALA A 100 -7.61 13.39 -7.98
N ASN A 101 -6.32 13.39 -7.66
CA ASN A 101 -5.77 14.00 -6.44
C ASN A 101 -4.51 14.82 -6.77
N THR A 102 -4.31 15.93 -6.06
CA THR A 102 -3.06 16.69 -6.18
C THR A 102 -1.88 15.90 -5.58
N GLY A 103 -0.68 16.11 -6.10
CA GLY A 103 0.53 15.44 -5.60
C GLY A 103 0.78 15.71 -4.11
N SER A 104 0.42 16.89 -3.60
CA SER A 104 0.54 17.25 -2.18
C SER A 104 -0.34 16.38 -1.26
N HIS A 105 -1.58 16.09 -1.67
CA HIS A 105 -2.47 15.19 -0.91
C HIS A 105 -1.99 13.75 -0.92
N ILE A 106 -1.50 13.26 -2.07
CA ILE A 106 -0.97 11.90 -2.17
C ILE A 106 0.30 11.77 -1.33
N LEU A 107 1.20 12.77 -1.36
CA LEU A 107 2.41 12.78 -0.55
C LEU A 107 2.08 12.80 0.94
N MET A 108 1.16 13.68 1.37
CA MET A 108 0.74 13.74 2.78
C MET A 108 0.09 12.41 3.23
N ALA A 109 -0.76 11.81 2.40
CA ALA A 109 -1.29 10.48 2.65
C ALA A 109 -0.19 9.42 2.81
N CYS A 110 0.85 9.45 1.98
CA CYS A 110 2.00 8.54 2.10
C CYS A 110 2.76 8.76 3.41
N ILE A 111 2.99 10.01 3.83
CA ILE A 111 3.64 10.35 5.10
C ILE A 111 2.84 9.82 6.30
N ILE A 112 1.51 10.03 6.30
CA ILE A 112 0.63 9.57 7.38
C ILE A 112 0.65 8.03 7.46
N LEU A 113 0.48 7.34 6.33
CA LEU A 113 0.49 5.87 6.28
C LEU A 113 1.86 5.29 6.68
N PHE A 114 2.95 5.93 6.26
CA PHE A 114 4.30 5.58 6.69
C PHE A 114 4.47 5.71 8.21
N GLY A 115 4.01 6.83 8.78
CA GLY A 115 4.03 7.05 10.23
C GLY A 115 3.23 6.00 11.01
N ILE A 116 2.02 5.66 10.55
CA ILE A 116 1.20 4.59 11.14
C ILE A 116 1.93 3.25 11.08
N GLY A 117 2.53 2.92 9.93
CA GLY A 117 3.30 1.69 9.76
C GLY A 117 4.48 1.59 10.71
N LEU A 118 5.24 2.68 10.91
CA LEU A 118 6.35 2.73 11.86
C LEU A 118 5.85 2.56 13.31
N ILE A 119 4.82 3.30 13.71
CA ILE A 119 4.22 3.19 15.04
C ILE A 119 3.83 1.75 15.33
N ASN A 120 3.11 1.09 14.43
CA ASN A 120 2.71 -0.31 14.60
C ASN A 120 3.91 -1.26 14.69
N THR A 121 4.93 -1.04 13.86
CA THR A 121 6.13 -1.89 13.81
C THR A 121 6.94 -1.80 15.10
N TYR A 122 7.15 -0.59 15.63
CA TYR A 122 8.01 -0.37 16.79
C TYR A 122 7.27 -0.46 18.13
N LEU A 123 6.02 0.02 18.22
CA LEU A 123 5.25 0.02 19.46
C LEU A 123 4.36 -1.21 19.63
N GLY A 124 3.93 -1.85 18.53
CA GLY A 124 3.12 -3.07 18.56
C GLY A 124 3.68 -4.18 19.46
N PRO A 125 4.99 -4.50 19.42
CA PRO A 125 5.60 -5.48 20.31
C PRO A 125 5.56 -5.10 21.79
N VAL A 126 5.69 -3.80 22.11
CA VAL A 126 5.71 -3.28 23.49
C VAL A 126 4.33 -3.43 24.12
N TYR A 127 3.27 -3.09 23.40
CA TYR A 127 1.89 -3.27 23.85
C TYR A 127 1.56 -4.76 24.02
N ARG A 128 1.91 -5.60 23.03
CA ARG A 128 1.61 -7.05 23.08
C ARG A 128 2.28 -7.75 24.26
N LYS A 129 3.50 -7.35 24.59
CA LYS A 129 4.26 -7.90 25.73
C LYS A 129 3.63 -7.52 27.07
N LYS A 130 3.13 -6.27 27.20
CA LYS A 130 2.40 -5.83 28.40
C LYS A 130 1.08 -6.58 28.59
N THR A 131 0.30 -6.79 27.52
CA THR A 131 -0.97 -7.52 27.61
C THR A 131 -0.78 -8.99 27.97
N PHE A 132 0.27 -9.63 27.45
CA PHE A 132 0.60 -11.03 27.78
C PHE A 132 0.97 -11.19 29.26
N ILE A 133 1.76 -10.26 29.81
CA ILE A 133 2.10 -10.26 31.25
C ILE A 133 0.83 -10.07 32.10
N TYR A 134 -0.08 -9.18 31.69
CA TYR A 134 -1.32 -8.93 32.42
C TYR A 134 -2.27 -10.13 32.44
N HIS A 135 -2.40 -10.85 31.31
CA HIS A 135 -3.22 -12.07 31.25
C HIS A 135 -2.62 -13.21 32.07
N LYS A 136 -1.31 -13.43 31.98
CA LYS A 136 -0.62 -14.46 32.76
C LYS A 136 -0.75 -14.22 34.28
N ASN A 137 -0.73 -12.96 34.70
CA ASN A 137 -0.89 -12.59 36.11
C ASN A 137 -2.34 -12.76 36.60
N LYS A 138 -3.34 -12.57 35.72
CA LYS A 138 -4.75 -12.85 36.04
C LYS A 138 -5.02 -14.35 36.19
N GLU A 139 -4.45 -15.19 35.32
CA GLU A 139 -4.57 -16.65 35.44
C GLU A 139 -3.88 -17.17 36.70
N SER A 140 -2.67 -16.68 37.00
CA SER A 140 -1.95 -17.03 38.24
C SER A 140 -2.77 -16.75 39.50
N ASN A 141 -3.48 -15.62 39.56
CA ASN A 141 -4.32 -15.26 40.71
C ASN A 141 -5.63 -16.05 40.79
N TYR A 142 -6.08 -16.66 39.70
CA TYR A 142 -7.29 -17.49 39.67
C TYR A 142 -7.04 -18.92 40.18
N TYR A 143 -5.82 -19.43 40.02
CA TYR A 143 -5.41 -20.76 40.49
C TYR A 143 -4.80 -20.77 41.90
N SER A 144 -4.61 -19.60 42.50
CA SER A 144 -4.10 -19.45 43.88
C SER A 144 -5.20 -19.25 44.93
N HIS A 145 -6.47 -19.33 44.54
CA HIS A 145 -7.66 -19.30 45.39
C HIS A 145 -8.41 -20.63 45.30
#